data_AF-A0A2U9P106-F1
#
_entry.id   AF-A0A2U9P106-F1
#
_cell.length_a   1.000
_cell.length_b   1.000
_cell.length_c   1.000
_cell.angle_alpha   90.00
_cell.angle_beta   90.00
_cell.angle_gamma   90.00
#
_symmetry.space_group_name_H-M   'P 1'
#
loop_
_entity.id
_entity.type
_entity.pdbx_description
1 polymer ?
#
loop_
_entity_poly.entity_id
_entity_poly.type
_entity_poly.pdbx_seq_one_letter_code
_entity_poly.pdbx_strand_id
1 'polypeptide(L)' 'MSAMKVRRPTEEAAVAAASRRARPTPSLPAVLADMTTAHRMQDREGILLLACRAVRATSLEVGE' A
#
# COMPACT_ATOMS: atom_id res chain seq x y z
N MET A 1 -25.48 -8.30 -27.23
CA MET A 1 -24.34 -8.96 -26.56
C MET A 1 -23.87 -8.06 -25.44
N SER A 2 -24.06 -8.45 -24.18
CA SER A 2 -23.59 -7.66 -23.04
C SER A 2 -22.06 -7.72 -23.02
N ALA A 3 -21.41 -6.59 -23.29
CA ALA A 3 -19.96 -6.47 -23.13
C ALA A 3 -19.66 -6.67 -21.65
N MET A 4 -19.21 -7.86 -21.29
CA MET A 4 -18.77 -8.17 -19.94
C MET A 4 -17.66 -7.14 -19.62
N LYS A 5 -17.94 -6.19 -18.71
CA LYS A 5 -16.96 -5.18 -18.30
C LYS A 5 -15.81 -5.89 -17.62
N VAL A 6 -14.78 -6.24 -18.38
CA VAL A 6 -13.52 -6.75 -17.84
C VAL A 6 -12.92 -5.58 -17.06
N ARG A 7 -12.89 -5.71 -15.73
CA ARG A 7 -12.29 -4.69 -14.88
C ARG A 7 -10.81 -4.60 -15.21
N ARG A 8 -10.34 -3.38 -15.44
CA ARG A 8 -8.89 -3.16 -15.57
C ARG A 8 -8.24 -3.40 -14.21
N PRO A 9 -7.06 -4.01 -14.12
CA PRO A 9 -6.41 -4.31 -12.84
C PRO A 9 -6.25 -3.10 -11.90
N THR A 10 -6.22 -1.88 -12.46
CA THR A 10 -6.06 -0.62 -11.73
C THR A 10 -7.37 0.13 -11.47
N GLU A 11 -8.51 -0.37 -11.96
CA GLU A 11 -9.80 0.32 -11.91
C GLU A 11 -10.29 0.50 -10.47
N GLU A 12 -10.11 -0.53 -9.63
CA GLU A 12 -10.46 -0.45 -8.21
C GLU A 12 -9.56 0.52 -7.44
N ALA A 13 -8.27 0.56 -7.76
CA ALA A 13 -7.34 1.50 -7.17
C ALA A 13 -7.70 2.96 -7.53
N ALA A 14 -8.12 3.20 -8.78
CA ALA A 14 -8.58 4.50 -9.24
C ALA A 14 -9.89 4.94 -8.55
N VAL A 15 -10.87 4.05 -8.45
CA VAL A 15 -12.14 4.32 -7.74
C VAL A 15 -11.89 4.57 -6.25
N ALA A 16 -11.01 3.79 -5.61
CA ALA A 16 -10.66 3.98 -4.21
C ALA A 16 -9.91 5.30 -3.99
N ALA A 17 -9.04 5.72 -4.92
CA ALA A 17 -8.36 7.01 -4.87
C ALA A 17 -9.32 8.20 -5.04
N ALA A 18 -10.37 8.05 -5.85
CA ALA A 18 -11.42 9.06 -6.00
C ALA A 18 -12.44 9.06 -4.85
N SER A 19 -12.53 7.96 -4.08
CA SER A 19 -13.43 7.88 -2.95
C SER A 19 -12.91 8.68 -1.75
N ARG A 20 -13.79 9.42 -1.06
CA ARG A 20 -13.47 10.14 0.19
C ARG A 20 -13.30 9.22 1.41
N ARG A 21 -13.20 7.90 1.19
CA ARG A 21 -13.09 6.91 2.26
C ARG A 21 -11.63 6.77 2.68
N ALA A 22 -11.39 6.67 3.98
CA ALA A 22 -10.05 6.40 4.49
C ALA A 22 -9.49 5.13 3.82
N ARG A 23 -8.33 5.26 3.17
CA ARG A 23 -7.65 4.11 2.56
C ARG A 23 -7.13 3.21 3.69
N PRO A 24 -7.40 1.90 3.68
CA PRO A 24 -6.87 1.02 4.71
C PRO A 24 -5.35 1.09 4.69
N THR A 25 -4.76 1.51 5.82
CA THR A 25 -3.32 1.52 6.02
C THR A 25 -2.90 0.16 6.59
N PRO A 26 -1.74 -0.38 6.17
CA PRO A 26 -1.21 -1.59 6.77
C PRO A 26 -0.89 -1.33 8.25
N SER A 27 -1.04 -2.34 9.11
CA SER A 27 -0.71 -2.17 10.53
C SER A 27 0.80 -2.01 10.69
N LEU A 28 1.22 -1.02 11.47
CA LEU A 28 2.65 -0.76 11.69
C LEU A 28 3.41 -2.00 12.23
N PRO A 29 2.88 -2.77 13.20
CA PRO A 29 3.57 -3.98 13.67
C PRO A 29 3.79 -5.02 12.57
N ALA A 30 2.82 -5.19 11.67
CA ALA A 30 2.98 -6.12 10.54
C ALA A 30 4.07 -5.64 9.58
N VAL A 31 4.10 -4.33 9.27
CA VAL A 31 5.12 -3.75 8.38
C VAL A 31 6.53 -3.93 8.98
N LEU A 32 6.70 -3.75 10.29
CA LEU A 32 7.99 -3.93 10.97
C LEU A 32 8.43 -5.40 11.02
N ALA A 33 7.49 -6.33 11.21
CA ALA A 33 7.76 -7.76 11.13
C ALA A 33 8.24 -8.16 9.72
N ASP A 34 7.58 -7.65 8.68
CA ASP A 34 7.96 -7.88 7.29
C ASP A 34 9.33 -7.25 6.97
N MET A 35 9.66 -6.08 7.54
CA MET A 35 10.98 -5.47 7.36
C MET A 35 12.09 -6.37 7.91
N THR A 36 11.85 -7.02 9.04
CA THR A 36 12.80 -7.97 9.62
C THR A 36 13.05 -9.14 8.66
N THR A 37 11.99 -9.63 8.00
CA THR A 37 12.08 -10.69 7.00
C THR A 37 12.83 -10.23 5.75
N ALA A 38 12.50 -9.06 5.19
CA ALA A 38 13.19 -8.50 4.04
C ALA A 38 14.68 -8.25 4.33
N HIS A 39 15.01 -7.79 5.54
CA HIS A 39 16.40 -7.63 5.98
C HIS A 39 17.17 -8.95 6.04
N ARG A 40 16.56 -10.01 6.58
CA ARG A 40 17.16 -11.36 6.59
C ARG A 40 17.40 -11.91 5.18
N MET A 41 16.54 -11.55 4.23
CA MET A 41 16.67 -11.95 2.82
C MET A 41 17.61 -11.03 2.02
N GLN A 42 18.14 -9.96 2.63
CA GLN A 42 18.88 -8.90 1.94
C GLN A 42 18.12 -8.27 0.76
N ASP A 43 16.80 -8.25 0.84
CA ASP A 43 15.93 -7.63 -0.17
C ASP A 43 15.86 -6.11 0.04
N ARG A 44 16.70 -5.38 -0.70
CA ARG A 44 16.79 -3.92 -0.62
C ARG A 44 15.50 -3.24 -1.08
N GLU A 45 14.87 -3.76 -2.14
CA GLU A 45 13.64 -3.18 -2.68
C GLU A 45 12.46 -3.47 -1.75
N GLY A 46 12.42 -4.65 -1.14
CA GLY A 46 11.48 -5.01 -0.09
C GLY A 46 11.57 -4.07 1.11
N ILE A 47 12.79 -3.79 1.60
CA ILE A 47 13.02 -2.82 2.67
C ILE A 47 12.53 -1.42 2.28
N LEU A 48 12.86 -0.95 1.08
CA LEU A 48 12.46 0.39 0.61
C LEU A 48 10.93 0.52 0.54
N LEU A 49 10.27 -0.48 -0.04
CA LEU A 49 8.80 -0.53 -0.13
C LEU A 49 8.16 -0.51 1.26
N LEU A 50 8.68 -1.31 2.19
CA LEU A 50 8.16 -1.39 3.54
C LEU A 50 8.40 -0.11 4.33
N ALA A 51 9.52 0.57 4.13
CA ALA A 51 9.79 1.89 4.71
C ALA A 51 8.75 2.92 4.26
N CYS A 52 8.43 2.98 2.96
CA CYS A 52 7.37 3.85 2.45
C CYS A 52 6.00 3.49 3.04
N ARG A 53 5.71 2.21 3.25
CA ARG A 53 4.46 1.74 3.88
C ARG A 53 4.39 2.12 5.36
N ALA A 54 5.50 2.05 6.09
CA ALA A 54 5.57 2.46 7.49
C ALA A 54 5.29 3.96 7.63
N VAL A 55 5.87 4.80 6.77
CA VAL A 55 5.58 6.24 6.74
C VAL A 55 4.09 6.51 6.49
N ARG A 56 3.44 5.78 5.57
CA ARG A 56 1.99 5.89 5.35
C ARG A 56 1.14 5.40 6.51
N ALA A 57 1.64 4.47 7.31
CA ALA A 57 0.94 3.94 8.48
C ALA A 57 1.05 4.85 9.70
N THR A 58 2.11 5.66 9.79
CA THR A 58 2.37 6.57 10.92
C THR A 58 2.05 8.03 10.65
N SER A 59 2.24 8.50 9.42
CA SER A 59 2.00 9.88 9.01
C SER A 59 0.65 9.98 8.32
N LEU A 60 -0.38 10.41 9.06
CA LEU A 60 -1.66 10.82 8.48
C LEU A 60 -1.60 12.22 7.87
N GLU A 61 -0.58 13.01 8.25
CA GLU A 61 -0.32 14.33 7.70
C GLU A 61 0.68 14.21 6.56
N VAL A 62 0.24 14.63 5.38
CA VAL A 62 1.13 15.00 4.27
C VAL A 62 1.22 16.51 4.37
N GLY A 63 2.41 17.06 4.64
CA GLY A 63 2.61 18.50 4.67
C GLY A 63 2.17 19.14 3.35
N GLU A 64 1.52 20.30 3.44
CA GLU A 64 1.06 21.10 2.29
C GLU A 64 2.20 21.51 1.36
#